data_AF-A0A0F9A7V1-F1
#
_entry.id   AF-A0A0F9A7V1-F1
#
_cell.length_a   1.000
_cell.length_b   1.000
_cell.length_c   1.000
_cell.angle_alpha   90.00
_cell.angle_beta   90.00
_cell.angle_gamma   90.00
#
_symmetry.space_group_name_H-M   'P 1'
#
loop_
_entity.id
_entity.type
_entity.pdbx_description
1 polymer ?
#
loop_
_entity_poly.entity_id
_entity_poly.type
_entity_poly.pdbx_seq_one_letter_code
_entity_poly.pdbx_strand_id
1 'polypeptide(L)'
;QAGEAAAFDVALPIASQEAGQLHQSNLARGQIASTEALAERELGSRKNLLTQELGSREALTRETLQSQERTVGAEITSREAISESGIAAQERIAASNVASFEREKATAALAQFDNNYEEAFRTISANENLPAATREQYLTHLLAIRDTNFNLVEQLYNIDLVWASPGV
;
A
#
# COMPACT_ATOMS: atom_id res chain seq x y z
N GLN A 1 41.26 105.49 -8.58
CA GLN A 1 40.14 105.14 -7.70
C GLN A 1 38.80 105.01 -8.43
N ALA A 2 38.52 105.72 -9.54
CA ALA A 2 37.26 105.55 -10.28
C ALA A 2 37.10 104.19 -11.02
N GLY A 3 38.21 103.55 -11.44
CA GLY A 3 38.18 102.25 -12.13
C GLY A 3 37.93 101.04 -11.23
N GLU A 4 38.34 101.09 -9.96
CA GLU A 4 38.09 100.01 -8.98
C GLU A 4 36.64 99.99 -8.51
N ALA A 5 36.03 101.16 -8.31
CA ALA A 5 34.62 101.26 -7.95
C ALA A 5 33.70 100.72 -9.07
N ALA A 6 34.02 101.02 -10.34
CA ALA A 6 33.27 100.50 -11.49
C ALA A 6 33.43 98.99 -11.67
N ALA A 7 34.62 98.43 -11.39
CA ALA A 7 34.84 96.99 -11.44
C ALA A 7 34.08 96.25 -10.32
N PHE A 8 34.01 96.83 -9.11
CA PHE A 8 33.23 96.29 -8.00
C PHE A 8 31.72 96.33 -8.25
N ASP A 9 31.20 97.43 -8.82
CA ASP A 9 29.78 97.59 -9.15
C ASP A 9 29.30 96.59 -10.23
N VAL A 10 30.20 96.15 -11.11
CA VAL A 10 29.92 95.14 -12.15
C VAL A 10 30.15 93.71 -11.64
N ALA A 11 31.14 93.48 -10.77
CA ALA A 11 31.48 92.14 -10.28
C ALA A 11 30.49 91.59 -9.23
N LEU A 12 29.94 92.45 -8.36
CA LEU A 12 28.98 92.05 -7.31
C LEU A 12 27.69 91.43 -7.86
N PRO A 13 27.02 92.03 -8.87
CA PRO A 13 25.83 91.44 -9.49
C PRO A 13 26.12 90.09 -10.17
N ILE A 14 27.28 89.96 -10.83
CA ILE A 14 27.69 88.72 -11.51
C ILE A 14 27.93 87.60 -10.48
N ALA A 15 28.67 87.88 -9.41
CA ALA A 15 28.90 86.93 -8.33
C ALA A 15 27.59 86.50 -7.64
N SER A 16 26.65 87.45 -7.45
CA SER A 16 25.32 87.14 -6.90
C SER A 16 24.48 86.28 -7.85
N GLN A 17 24.59 86.50 -9.16
CA GLN A 17 23.90 85.72 -10.17
C GLN A 17 24.46 84.29 -10.27
N GLU A 18 25.79 84.15 -10.26
CA GLU A 18 26.48 82.86 -10.23
C GLU A 18 26.17 82.07 -8.96
N ALA A 19 26.18 82.73 -7.79
CA ALA A 19 25.79 82.09 -6.52
C ALA A 19 24.33 81.61 -6.52
N GLY A 20 23.42 82.40 -7.11
CA GLY A 20 22.02 82.01 -7.28
C GLY A 20 21.85 80.79 -8.19
N GLN A 21 22.58 80.76 -9.32
CA GLN A 21 22.57 79.61 -10.25
C GLN A 21 23.17 78.35 -9.61
N LEU A 22 24.28 78.47 -8.88
CA LEU A 22 24.89 77.37 -8.14
C LEU A 22 23.95 76.83 -7.05
N HIS A 23 23.28 77.71 -6.31
CA HIS A 23 22.32 77.30 -5.29
C HIS A 23 21.14 76.52 -5.90
N GLN A 24 20.55 77.03 -7.00
CA GLN A 24 19.49 76.32 -7.71
C GLN A 24 19.94 74.97 -8.27
N SER A 25 21.16 74.90 -8.83
CA SER A 25 21.74 73.65 -9.34
C SER A 25 21.94 72.62 -8.22
N ASN A 26 22.45 73.06 -7.06
CA ASN A 26 22.65 72.19 -5.91
C ASN A 26 21.33 71.68 -5.32
N LEU A 27 20.29 72.53 -5.26
CA LEU A 27 18.95 72.11 -4.85
C LEU A 27 18.36 71.07 -5.81
N ALA A 28 18.47 71.30 -7.13
CA ALA A 28 17.98 70.36 -8.13
C ALA A 28 18.69 69.00 -8.04
N ARG A 29 20.03 68.99 -7.85
CA ARG A 29 20.80 67.76 -7.64
C ARG A 29 20.38 67.04 -6.36
N GLY A 30 20.17 67.77 -5.27
CA GLY A 30 19.70 67.18 -4.01
C GLY A 30 18.30 66.57 -4.13
N GLN A 31 17.40 67.21 -4.87
CA GLN A 31 16.07 66.67 -5.16
C GLN A 31 16.15 65.38 -5.98
N ILE A 32 16.95 65.37 -7.05
CA ILE A 32 17.16 64.19 -7.90
C ILE A 32 17.71 63.03 -7.06
N ALA A 33 18.78 63.26 -6.30
CA ALA A 33 19.39 62.22 -5.46
C ALA A 33 18.41 61.66 -4.41
N SER A 34 17.56 62.51 -3.83
CA SER A 34 16.51 62.08 -2.90
C SER A 34 15.47 61.20 -3.59
N THR A 35 15.00 61.60 -4.77
CA THR A 35 14.03 60.80 -5.55
C THR A 35 14.59 59.46 -6.00
N GLU A 36 15.86 59.43 -6.41
CA GLU A 36 16.56 58.20 -6.79
C GLU A 36 16.69 57.25 -5.59
N ALA A 37 17.13 57.76 -4.44
CA ALA A 37 17.27 56.95 -3.22
C ALA A 37 15.94 56.37 -2.73
N LEU A 38 14.82 57.10 -2.92
CA LEU A 38 13.49 56.59 -2.60
C LEU A 38 13.05 55.50 -3.59
N ALA A 39 13.27 55.70 -4.89
CA ALA A 39 12.94 54.73 -5.92
C ALA A 39 13.73 53.41 -5.74
N GLU A 40 15.03 53.50 -5.41
CA GLU A 40 15.87 52.34 -5.11
C GLU A 40 15.38 51.57 -3.89
N ARG A 41 14.99 52.27 -2.82
CA ARG A 41 14.42 51.64 -1.62
C ARG A 41 13.11 50.92 -1.93
N GLU A 42 12.24 51.53 -2.72
CA GLU A 42 10.97 50.92 -3.11
C GLU A 42 11.19 49.68 -3.96
N LEU A 43 12.10 49.74 -4.94
CA LEU A 43 12.50 48.60 -5.76
C LEU A 43 13.09 47.46 -4.92
N GLY A 44 13.99 47.79 -3.98
CA GLY A 44 14.57 46.82 -3.07
C GLY A 44 13.51 46.13 -2.19
N SER A 45 12.57 46.91 -1.65
CA SER A 45 11.46 46.38 -0.85
C SER A 45 10.55 45.45 -1.67
N ARG A 46 10.14 45.87 -2.87
CA ARG A 46 9.32 45.06 -3.78
C ARG A 46 10.02 43.75 -4.17
N LYS A 47 11.32 43.82 -4.46
CA LYS A 47 12.13 42.64 -4.79
C LYS A 47 12.17 41.65 -3.62
N ASN A 48 12.40 42.14 -2.40
CA ASN A 48 12.44 41.30 -1.20
C ASN A 48 11.08 40.62 -0.94
N LEU A 49 9.98 41.35 -1.07
CA LEU A 49 8.63 40.79 -0.93
C LEU A 49 8.36 39.69 -1.97
N LEU A 50 8.69 39.93 -3.24
CA LEU A 50 8.53 38.94 -4.30
C LEU A 50 9.38 37.68 -4.05
N THR A 51 10.62 37.83 -3.59
CA THR A 51 11.48 36.69 -3.25
C THR A 51 10.91 35.89 -2.08
N GLN A 52 10.38 36.55 -1.05
CA GLN A 52 9.74 35.87 0.08
C GLN A 52 8.46 35.14 -0.34
N GLU A 53 7.63 35.78 -1.17
CA GLU A 53 6.39 35.17 -1.66
C GLU A 53 6.67 33.94 -2.52
N LEU A 54 7.64 34.02 -3.44
CA LEU A 54 8.07 32.89 -4.26
C LEU A 54 8.61 31.75 -3.40
N GLY A 55 9.49 32.03 -2.44
CA GLY A 55 10.02 31.02 -1.54
C GLY A 55 8.94 30.33 -0.70
N SER A 56 7.95 31.08 -0.22
CA SER A 56 6.80 30.53 0.51
C SER A 56 5.92 29.63 -0.36
N ARG A 57 5.60 30.08 -1.59
CA ARG A 57 4.82 29.29 -2.55
C ARG A 57 5.53 27.99 -2.96
N GLU A 58 6.85 28.05 -3.18
CA GLU A 58 7.66 26.87 -3.49
C GLU A 58 7.70 25.88 -2.33
N ALA A 59 7.86 26.37 -1.09
CA ALA A 59 7.85 25.54 0.11
C ALA A 59 6.51 24.82 0.29
N LEU A 60 5.39 25.55 0.18
CA LEU A 60 4.03 24.99 0.25
C LEU A 60 3.78 23.94 -0.83
N THR A 61 4.22 24.22 -2.06
CA THR A 61 4.06 23.27 -3.18
C THR A 61 4.85 21.99 -2.92
N ARG A 62 6.09 22.11 -2.43
CA ARG A 62 6.94 20.97 -2.09
C ARG A 62 6.35 20.14 -0.94
N GLU A 63 5.86 20.80 0.10
CA GLU A 63 5.22 20.14 1.24
C GLU A 63 3.95 19.39 0.81
N THR A 64 3.12 20.02 -0.04
CA THR A 64 1.91 19.41 -0.58
C THR A 64 2.22 18.15 -1.39
N LEU A 65 3.21 18.23 -2.28
CA LEU A 65 3.66 17.08 -3.08
C LEU A 65 4.18 15.96 -2.18
N GLN A 66 5.03 16.28 -1.21
CA GLN A 66 5.59 15.28 -0.30
C GLN A 66 4.50 14.61 0.56
N SER A 67 3.50 15.38 1.01
CA SER A 67 2.34 14.84 1.74
C SER A 67 1.52 13.90 0.86
N GLN A 68 1.29 14.28 -0.40
CA GLN A 68 0.59 13.47 -1.38
C GLN A 68 1.33 12.16 -1.67
N GLU A 69 2.64 12.21 -1.90
CA GLU A 69 3.49 11.03 -2.11
C GLU A 69 3.42 10.05 -0.94
N ARG A 70 3.50 10.54 0.30
CA ARG A 70 3.35 9.69 1.49
C ARG A 70 1.98 9.04 1.57
N THR A 71 0.92 9.80 1.28
CA THR A 71 -0.46 9.31 1.35
C THR A 71 -0.70 8.23 0.29
N VAL A 72 -0.27 8.47 -0.95
CA VAL A 72 -0.39 7.51 -2.04
C VAL A 72 0.46 6.26 -1.76
N GLY A 73 1.69 6.42 -1.27
CA GLY A 73 2.54 5.28 -0.91
C GLY A 73 1.94 4.41 0.21
N ALA A 74 1.36 5.05 1.24
CA ALA A 74 0.65 4.34 2.30
C ALA A 74 -0.60 3.62 1.80
N GLU A 75 -1.36 4.24 0.89
CA GLU A 75 -2.55 3.64 0.29
C GLU A 75 -2.20 2.41 -0.57
N ILE A 76 -1.15 2.50 -1.40
CA ILE A 76 -0.66 1.38 -2.21
C ILE A 76 -0.26 0.22 -1.30
N THR A 77 0.59 0.49 -0.29
CA THR A 77 1.05 -0.54 0.65
C THR A 77 -0.12 -1.23 1.36
N SER A 78 -1.13 -0.46 1.78
CA SER A 78 -2.33 -1.00 2.42
C SER A 78 -3.15 -1.88 1.47
N ARG A 79 -3.36 -1.44 0.23
CA ARG A 79 -4.09 -2.21 -0.79
C ARG A 79 -3.38 -3.52 -1.12
N GLU A 80 -2.06 -3.50 -1.24
CA GLU A 80 -1.24 -4.70 -1.45
C GLU A 80 -1.40 -5.69 -0.31
N ALA A 81 -1.24 -5.25 0.94
CA ALA A 81 -1.40 -6.10 2.13
C ALA A 81 -2.81 -6.73 2.22
N ILE A 82 -3.86 -5.97 1.91
CA ILE A 82 -5.24 -6.47 1.88
C ILE A 82 -5.41 -7.51 0.77
N SER A 83 -4.84 -7.27 -0.42
CA SER A 83 -4.91 -8.18 -1.56
C SER A 83 -4.23 -9.51 -1.26
N GLU A 84 -3.01 -9.47 -0.72
CA GLU A 84 -2.25 -10.66 -0.32
C GLU A 84 -3.00 -11.46 0.76
N SER A 85 -3.51 -10.77 1.80
CA SER A 85 -4.32 -11.42 2.83
C SER A 85 -5.59 -12.04 2.26
N GLY A 86 -6.22 -11.40 1.26
CA GLY A 86 -7.41 -11.90 0.58
C GLY A 86 -7.13 -13.19 -0.20
N ILE A 87 -6.03 -13.21 -0.97
CA ILE A 87 -5.59 -14.40 -1.73
C ILE A 87 -5.29 -15.55 -0.76
N ALA A 88 -4.50 -15.31 0.29
CA ALA A 88 -4.16 -16.34 1.28
C ALA A 88 -5.40 -16.87 2.04
N ALA A 89 -6.42 -16.05 2.26
CA ALA A 89 -7.69 -16.51 2.83
C ALA A 89 -8.47 -17.38 1.84
N GLN A 90 -8.55 -16.98 0.57
CA GLN A 90 -9.21 -17.75 -0.48
C GLN A 90 -8.55 -19.11 -0.71
N GLU A 91 -7.22 -19.18 -0.74
CA GLU A 91 -6.47 -20.43 -0.86
C GLU A 91 -6.75 -21.38 0.31
N ARG A 92 -6.77 -20.87 1.55
CA ARG A 92 -7.13 -21.67 2.73
C ARG A 92 -8.56 -22.20 2.66
N ILE A 93 -9.50 -21.38 2.21
CA ILE A 93 -10.90 -21.82 2.04
C ILE A 93 -10.99 -22.89 0.96
N ALA A 94 -10.33 -22.70 -0.18
CA ALA A 94 -10.30 -23.67 -1.26
C ALA A 94 -9.70 -25.00 -0.80
N ALA A 95 -8.56 -24.97 -0.10
CA ALA A 95 -7.94 -26.16 0.48
C ALA A 95 -8.85 -26.86 1.50
N SER A 96 -9.52 -26.09 2.38
CA SER A 96 -10.48 -26.64 3.34
C SER A 96 -11.67 -27.28 2.66
N ASN A 97 -12.20 -26.68 1.59
CA ASN A 97 -13.32 -27.23 0.82
C ASN A 97 -12.93 -28.55 0.14
N VAL A 98 -11.74 -28.62 -0.47
CA VAL A 98 -11.21 -29.86 -1.06
C VAL A 98 -11.06 -30.94 0.01
N ALA A 99 -10.41 -30.63 1.14
CA ALA A 99 -10.23 -31.59 2.24
C ALA A 99 -11.55 -32.05 2.86
N SER A 100 -12.60 -31.22 2.82
CA SER A 100 -13.92 -31.58 3.32
C SER A 100 -14.64 -32.50 2.34
N PHE A 101 -14.56 -32.19 1.05
CA PHE A 101 -15.11 -33.02 -0.03
C PHE A 101 -14.44 -34.39 -0.11
N GLU A 102 -13.12 -34.46 0.04
CA GLU A 102 -12.38 -35.72 0.09
C GLU A 102 -12.80 -36.56 1.29
N ARG A 103 -12.95 -35.94 2.47
CA ARG A 103 -13.46 -36.62 3.68
C ARG A 103 -14.89 -37.13 3.51
N GLU A 104 -15.78 -36.34 2.90
CA GLU A 104 -17.15 -36.76 2.62
C GLU A 104 -17.18 -37.96 1.67
N LYS A 105 -16.38 -37.93 0.58
CA LYS A 105 -16.25 -39.05 -0.35
C LYS A 105 -15.67 -40.29 0.29
N ALA A 106 -14.63 -40.15 1.11
CA ALA A 106 -14.06 -41.27 1.85
C ALA A 106 -15.09 -41.89 2.80
N THR A 107 -15.83 -41.06 3.54
CA THR A 107 -16.89 -41.51 4.45
C THR A 107 -18.00 -42.26 3.69
N ALA A 108 -18.43 -41.73 2.54
CA ALA A 108 -19.44 -42.38 1.70
C ALA A 108 -18.95 -43.72 1.14
N ALA A 109 -17.69 -43.79 0.69
CA ALA A 109 -17.08 -45.03 0.21
C ALA A 109 -17.00 -46.09 1.31
N LEU A 110 -16.58 -45.71 2.51
CA LEU A 110 -16.52 -46.62 3.67
C LEU A 110 -17.90 -47.13 4.05
N ALA A 111 -18.90 -46.25 4.11
CA ALA A 111 -20.28 -46.65 4.41
C ALA A 111 -20.82 -47.65 3.38
N GLN A 112 -20.48 -47.47 2.09
CA GLN A 112 -20.85 -48.44 1.05
C GLN A 112 -20.16 -49.79 1.27
N PHE A 113 -18.86 -49.80 1.59
CA PHE A 113 -18.13 -51.04 1.85
C PHE A 113 -18.63 -51.78 3.10
N ASP A 114 -18.95 -51.06 4.17
CA ASP A 114 -19.54 -51.66 5.37
C ASP A 114 -20.92 -52.27 5.09
N ASN A 115 -21.78 -51.58 4.35
CA ASN A 115 -23.09 -52.13 3.96
C ASN A 115 -22.95 -53.43 3.15
N ASN A 116 -22.03 -53.46 2.18
CA ASN A 116 -21.77 -54.66 1.38
C ASN A 116 -21.20 -55.80 2.23
N TYR A 117 -20.30 -55.49 3.17
CA TYR A 117 -19.76 -56.47 4.11
C TYR A 117 -20.85 -57.05 5.00
N GLU A 118 -21.71 -56.22 5.59
CA GLU A 118 -22.81 -56.67 6.44
C GLU A 118 -23.78 -57.59 5.69
N GLU A 119 -24.14 -57.25 4.44
CA GLU A 119 -25.03 -58.06 3.61
C GLU A 119 -24.42 -59.42 3.30
N ALA A 120 -23.15 -59.46 2.87
CA ALA A 120 -22.42 -60.69 2.59
C ALA A 120 -22.25 -61.54 3.86
N PHE A 121 -21.91 -60.91 4.99
CA PHE A 121 -21.75 -61.56 6.28
C PHE A 121 -23.06 -62.23 6.72
N ARG A 122 -24.19 -61.51 6.67
CA ARG A 122 -25.51 -62.05 7.02
C ARG A 122 -25.88 -63.23 6.12
N THR A 123 -25.63 -63.12 4.81
CA THR A 123 -25.93 -64.16 3.83
C THR A 123 -25.13 -65.44 4.08
N ILE A 124 -23.82 -65.32 4.34
CA ILE A 124 -22.96 -66.47 4.63
C ILE A 124 -23.32 -67.10 5.99
N SER A 125 -23.56 -66.27 7.00
CA SER A 125 -23.83 -66.71 8.36
C SER A 125 -25.18 -67.42 8.49
N ALA A 126 -26.21 -66.94 7.79
CA ALA A 126 -27.55 -67.52 7.82
C ALA A 126 -27.71 -68.76 6.92
N ASN A 127 -26.71 -69.10 6.10
CA ASN A 127 -26.81 -70.23 5.18
C ASN A 127 -26.55 -71.56 5.93
N GLU A 128 -27.64 -72.25 6.26
CA GLU A 128 -27.62 -73.55 6.95
C GLU A 128 -27.06 -74.69 6.09
N ASN A 129 -27.06 -74.54 4.76
CA ASN A 129 -26.55 -75.55 3.83
C ASN A 129 -25.03 -75.55 3.71
N LEU A 130 -24.34 -74.55 4.26
CA LEU A 130 -22.88 -74.49 4.30
C LEU A 130 -22.34 -75.24 5.53
N PRO A 131 -21.42 -76.22 5.36
CA PRO A 131 -20.70 -76.81 6.47
C PRO A 131 -19.96 -75.75 7.29
N ALA A 132 -19.90 -75.94 8.62
CA ALA A 132 -19.33 -74.95 9.54
C ALA A 132 -17.90 -74.52 9.16
N ALA A 133 -17.03 -75.48 8.84
CA ALA A 133 -15.65 -75.20 8.43
C ALA A 133 -15.56 -74.37 7.13
N THR A 134 -16.46 -74.62 6.17
CA THR A 134 -16.52 -73.86 4.91
C THR A 134 -17.08 -72.46 5.14
N ARG A 135 -18.09 -72.32 6.01
CA ARG A 135 -18.64 -71.02 6.42
C ARG A 135 -17.56 -70.15 7.06
N GLU A 136 -16.78 -70.71 7.99
CA GLU A 136 -15.67 -70.01 8.64
C GLU A 136 -14.59 -69.54 7.65
N GLN A 137 -14.25 -70.35 6.65
CA GLN A 137 -13.34 -69.95 5.57
C GLN A 137 -13.88 -68.76 4.76
N TYR A 138 -15.16 -68.76 4.40
CA TYR A 138 -15.77 -67.65 3.68
C TYR A 138 -15.84 -66.37 4.51
N LEU A 139 -16.16 -66.47 5.81
CA LEU A 139 -16.16 -65.32 6.71
C LEU A 139 -14.75 -64.73 6.90
N THR A 140 -13.74 -65.59 7.03
CA THR A 140 -12.33 -65.16 7.11
C THR A 140 -11.89 -64.45 5.83
N HIS A 141 -12.27 -64.97 4.66
CA HIS A 141 -11.97 -64.32 3.38
C HIS A 141 -12.69 -62.97 3.24
N LEU A 142 -13.95 -62.89 3.68
CA LEU A 142 -14.73 -61.66 3.66
C LEU A 142 -14.12 -60.57 4.56
N LEU A 143 -13.59 -60.94 5.73
CA LEU A 143 -12.83 -60.03 6.59
C LEU A 143 -11.59 -59.48 5.88
N ALA A 144 -10.80 -60.34 5.22
CA ALA A 144 -9.62 -59.90 4.47
C ALA A 144 -9.98 -58.93 3.31
N ILE A 145 -11.12 -59.14 2.64
CA ILE A 145 -11.62 -58.22 1.61
C ILE A 145 -12.00 -56.87 2.21
N ARG A 146 -12.72 -56.85 3.35
CA ARG A 146 -13.09 -55.62 4.05
C ARG A 146 -11.84 -54.81 4.40
N ASP A 147 -10.86 -55.46 5.01
CA ASP A 147 -9.61 -54.84 5.45
C ASP A 147 -8.83 -54.27 4.24
N THR A 148 -8.84 -54.98 3.10
CA THR A 148 -8.24 -54.50 1.84
C THR A 148 -8.97 -53.27 1.31
N ASN A 149 -10.30 -53.26 1.33
CA ASN A 149 -11.10 -52.12 0.86
C ASN A 149 -10.87 -50.87 1.73
N PHE A 150 -10.74 -51.05 3.03
CA PHE A 150 -10.46 -49.94 3.96
C PHE A 150 -9.06 -49.36 3.74
N ASN A 151 -8.05 -50.23 3.59
CA ASN A 151 -6.69 -49.79 3.23
C ASN A 151 -6.66 -49.06 1.87
N LEU A 152 -7.45 -49.50 0.89
CA LEU A 152 -7.57 -48.79 -0.39
C LEU A 152 -8.12 -47.36 -0.21
N VAL A 153 -9.12 -47.17 0.67
CA VAL A 153 -9.66 -45.84 0.97
C VAL A 153 -8.62 -44.98 1.69
N GLU A 154 -7.87 -45.55 2.64
CA GLU A 154 -6.76 -44.87 3.32
C GLU A 154 -5.72 -44.38 2.32
N GLN A 155 -5.31 -45.23 1.38
CA GLN A 155 -4.34 -44.87 0.33
C GLN A 155 -4.89 -43.82 -0.65
N LEU A 156 -6.14 -43.98 -1.09
CA LEU A 156 -6.74 -43.12 -2.11
C LEU A 156 -6.98 -41.70 -1.59
N TYR A 157 -7.37 -41.56 -0.32
CA TYR A 157 -7.69 -40.27 0.29
C TYR A 157 -6.60 -39.78 1.26
N ASN A 158 -5.50 -40.52 1.41
CA ASN A 158 -4.41 -40.23 2.34
C ASN A 158 -4.92 -39.94 3.76
N ILE A 159 -5.83 -40.78 4.26
CA ILE A 159 -6.41 -40.70 5.59
C ILE A 159 -5.98 -41.91 6.42
N ASP A 160 -5.85 -41.72 7.73
CA ASP A 160 -5.60 -42.80 8.68
C ASP A 160 -6.91 -43.13 9.39
N LEU A 161 -7.47 -44.31 9.11
CA LEU A 161 -8.73 -44.74 9.70
C LEU A 161 -8.42 -45.61 10.92
N VAL A 162 -8.94 -45.23 12.09
CA VAL A 162 -8.85 -46.08 13.28
C VAL A 162 -10.03 -47.05 13.28
N TRP A 163 -9.82 -48.26 12.75
CA TRP A 163 -10.81 -49.34 12.79
C TRP A 163 -10.22 -50.61 13.39
N ALA A 164 -11.00 -51.26 14.25
CA ALA A 164 -10.65 -52.57 14.78
C ALA A 164 -11.08 -53.64 13.77
N SER A 165 -10.15 -54.49 13.35
CA SER A 165 -10.51 -55.73 12.66
C SER A 165 -11.31 -56.57 13.66
N PRO A 166 -12.57 -56.96 13.36
CA PRO A 166 -13.34 -57.82 14.22
C PRO A 166 -12.59 -59.13 14.33
N GLY A 167 -12.10 -59.45 15.54
CA GLY A 167 -11.47 -60.74 15.79
C GLY A 167 -12.40 -61.86 15.37
N VAL A 168 -11.86 -62.83 14.62
CA VAL A 168 -12.54 -64.03 14.15
C VAL A 168 -13.07 -64.86 15.32
#